data_AF-A0A926AW16-F1
#
_entry.id   AF-A0A926AW16-F1
#
_cell.length_a   1.000
_cell.length_b   1.000
_cell.length_c   1.000
_cell.angle_alpha   90.00
_cell.angle_beta   90.00
_cell.angle_gamma   90.00
#
_symmetry.space_group_name_H-M   'P 1'
#
loop_
_entity.id
_entity.type
_entity.pdbx_description
1 polymer ?
#
loop_
_entity_poly.entity_id
_entity_poly.type
_entity_poly.pdbx_seq_one_letter_code
_entity_poly.pdbx_strand_id
1 'polypeptide(L)'
;MNTTQPGQAQQDLTVPEGRDAALEQFVQLVEQKLLGELRLLQQHEQGFHVSYSSWQADRANPQTRAQLVQSLCSIVNLGRQLSHFGGELADLQEDLGTECTVPDALSALEAKSGVEAYD
;
A
#
# COMPACT_ATOMS: atom_id res chain seq x y z
N MET A 1 -21.95 62.24 -1.72
CA MET A 1 -21.16 61.30 -2.53
C MET A 1 -20.28 60.51 -1.56
N ASN A 2 -20.61 59.25 -1.32
CA ASN A 2 -19.75 58.34 -0.56
C ASN A 2 -19.83 56.99 -1.26
N THR A 3 -18.77 56.66 -1.99
CA THR A 3 -18.58 55.41 -2.72
C THR A 3 -17.79 54.47 -1.84
N THR A 4 -18.45 53.48 -1.23
CA THR A 4 -17.80 52.37 -0.52
C THR A 4 -17.81 51.13 -1.42
N GLN A 5 -16.67 50.44 -1.42
CA GLN A 5 -16.13 49.44 -2.34
C GLN A 5 -16.98 48.19 -2.62
N PRO A 6 -16.71 47.49 -3.74
CA PRO A 6 -17.28 46.20 -4.08
C PRO A 6 -16.78 45.09 -3.14
N GLY A 7 -17.71 44.22 -2.75
CA GLY A 7 -17.49 43.10 -1.85
C GLY A 7 -16.42 42.12 -2.35
N GLN A 8 -15.51 41.80 -1.46
CA GLN A 8 -14.70 40.59 -1.51
C GLN A 8 -15.63 39.39 -1.30
N ALA A 9 -15.99 38.69 -2.37
CA ALA A 9 -16.39 37.29 -2.28
C ALA A 9 -15.12 36.45 -2.47
N GLN A 10 -14.21 36.55 -1.50
CA GLN A 10 -13.11 35.61 -1.38
C GLN A 10 -13.74 34.39 -0.72
N GLN A 11 -14.16 33.42 -1.53
CA GLN A 11 -14.61 32.12 -1.05
C GLN A 11 -13.47 31.53 -0.25
N ASP A 12 -13.62 31.59 1.07
CA ASP A 12 -12.78 30.90 2.03
C ASP A 12 -12.96 29.40 1.73
N LEU A 13 -12.03 28.83 0.96
CA LEU A 13 -11.88 27.39 0.81
C LEU A 13 -11.38 26.84 2.15
N THR A 14 -12.25 26.89 3.14
CA THR A 14 -12.06 26.21 4.41
C THR A 14 -12.17 24.73 4.12
N VAL A 15 -11.03 24.08 3.92
CA VAL A 15 -10.95 22.63 3.99
C VAL A 15 -11.43 22.27 5.40
N PRO A 16 -12.46 21.41 5.56
CA PRO A 16 -12.95 21.06 6.89
C PRO A 16 -11.79 20.50 7.71
N GLU A 17 -11.57 21.02 8.93
CA GLU A 17 -10.41 20.67 9.78
C GLU A 17 -10.26 19.15 10.04
N GLY A 18 -11.33 18.35 9.87
CA GLY A 18 -11.28 16.88 9.95
C GLY A 18 -10.92 16.15 8.65
N ARG A 19 -11.03 16.80 7.49
CA ARG A 19 -10.74 16.19 6.18
C ARG A 19 -9.23 16.06 5.96
N ASP A 20 -8.46 17.09 6.30
CA ASP A 20 -7.01 17.07 6.16
C ASP A 20 -6.36 16.04 7.10
N ALA A 21 -6.81 15.98 8.36
CA ALA A 21 -6.31 14.98 9.31
C ALA A 21 -6.59 13.54 8.87
N ALA A 22 -7.77 13.29 8.30
CA ALA A 22 -8.13 11.97 7.77
C ALA A 22 -7.32 11.62 6.51
N LEU A 23 -7.07 12.60 5.62
CA LEU A 23 -6.19 12.40 4.45
C LEU A 23 -4.77 12.10 4.87
N GLU A 24 -4.26 12.78 5.90
CA GLU A 24 -2.93 12.53 6.44
C GLU A 24 -2.81 11.12 7.05
N GLN A 25 -3.82 10.67 7.80
CA GLN A 25 -3.88 9.29 8.31
C GLN A 25 -3.92 8.26 7.18
N PHE A 26 -4.70 8.55 6.12
CA PHE A 26 -4.76 7.68 4.95
C PHE A 26 -3.40 7.58 4.26
N VAL A 27 -2.73 8.72 4.00
CA VAL A 27 -1.39 8.74 3.41
C VAL A 27 -0.39 7.95 4.26
N GLN A 28 -0.41 8.15 5.59
CA GLN A 28 0.48 7.42 6.50
C GLN A 28 0.23 5.91 6.48
N LEU A 29 -1.02 5.47 6.43
CA LEU A 29 -1.38 4.05 6.37
C LEU A 29 -0.89 3.42 5.06
N VAL A 30 -1.15 4.08 3.93
CA VAL A 30 -0.71 3.62 2.60
C VAL A 30 0.81 3.59 2.52
N GLU A 31 1.48 4.62 3.01
CA GLU A 31 2.93 4.71 3.04
C GLU A 31 3.53 3.59 3.90
N GLN A 32 3.01 3.36 5.11
CA GLN A 32 3.50 2.30 5.99
C GLN A 32 3.33 0.92 5.38
N LYS A 33 2.15 0.62 4.80
CA LYS A 33 1.88 -0.67 4.16
C LYS A 33 2.76 -0.86 2.93
N LEU A 34 2.85 0.13 2.04
CA LEU A 34 3.71 0.07 0.86
C LEU A 34 5.20 -0.09 1.22
N LEU A 35 5.71 0.69 2.17
CA LEU A 35 7.09 0.58 2.63
C LEU A 35 7.35 -0.78 3.29
N GLY A 36 6.37 -1.33 4.01
CA GLY A 36 6.44 -2.68 4.58
C GLY A 36 6.61 -3.74 3.50
N GLU A 37 5.72 -3.74 2.50
CA GLU A 37 5.76 -4.68 1.37
C GLU A 37 7.04 -4.54 0.54
N LEU A 38 7.51 -3.31 0.31
CA LEU A 38 8.78 -3.07 -0.41
C LEU A 38 9.99 -3.62 0.35
N ARG A 39 10.00 -3.53 1.69
CA ARG A 39 11.07 -4.15 2.50
C ARG A 39 11.01 -5.66 2.42
N LEU A 40 9.82 -6.26 2.47
CA LEU A 40 9.65 -7.70 2.29
C LEU A 40 10.13 -8.15 0.91
N LEU A 41 9.84 -7.39 -0.15
CA LEU A 41 10.30 -7.67 -1.50
C LEU A 41 11.83 -7.70 -1.56
N GLN A 42 12.48 -6.70 -0.97
CA GLN A 42 13.93 -6.63 -0.90
C GLN A 42 14.53 -7.82 -0.14
N GLN A 43 13.91 -8.27 0.95
CA GLN A 43 14.35 -9.46 1.70
C GLN A 43 14.21 -10.74 0.87
N HIS A 44 13.08 -10.92 0.19
CA HIS A 44 12.84 -12.08 -0.64
C HIS A 44 13.75 -12.12 -1.87
N GLU A 45 14.06 -10.97 -2.48
CA GLU A 45 15.03 -10.85 -3.57
C GLU A 45 16.43 -11.28 -3.10
N GLN A 46 16.88 -10.81 -1.93
CA GLN A 46 18.15 -11.24 -1.35
C GLN A 46 18.17 -12.75 -1.07
N GLY A 47 17.10 -13.29 -0.49
CA GLY A 47 16.96 -14.72 -0.24
C GLY A 47 16.99 -15.55 -1.53
N PHE A 48 16.36 -15.07 -2.60
CA PHE A 48 16.40 -15.68 -3.92
C PHE A 48 17.81 -15.68 -4.52
N HIS A 49 18.56 -14.58 -4.42
CA HIS A 49 19.94 -14.55 -4.91
C HIS A 49 20.82 -15.59 -4.21
N VAL A 50 20.66 -15.76 -2.90
CA VAL A 50 21.38 -16.78 -2.13
C VAL A 50 20.99 -18.19 -2.59
N SER A 51 19.69 -18.51 -2.63
CA SER A 51 19.22 -19.85 -3.01
C SER A 51 19.55 -20.20 -4.47
N TYR A 52 19.49 -19.23 -5.37
CA TYR A 52 19.91 -19.38 -6.76
C TYR A 52 21.41 -19.67 -6.87
N SER A 53 22.25 -18.94 -6.15
CA SER A 53 23.71 -19.16 -6.13
C SER A 53 24.05 -20.55 -5.58
N SER A 54 23.39 -20.97 -4.50
CA SER A 54 23.57 -22.31 -3.93
C SER A 54 23.15 -23.43 -4.89
N TRP A 55 22.02 -23.26 -5.59
CA TRP A 55 21.59 -24.22 -6.61
C TRP A 55 22.53 -24.24 -7.83
N GLN A 56 23.07 -23.09 -8.24
CA GLN A 56 24.04 -23.04 -9.32
C GLN A 56 25.34 -23.77 -8.96
N ALA A 57 25.81 -23.63 -7.72
CA ALA A 57 27.01 -24.30 -7.23
C ALA A 57 26.86 -25.82 -7.16
N ASP A 58 25.64 -26.32 -6.87
CA ASP A 58 25.35 -27.75 -6.80
C ASP A 58 23.95 -28.06 -7.34
N ARG A 59 23.88 -28.29 -8.67
CA ARG A 59 22.62 -28.58 -9.38
C ARG A 59 22.09 -29.99 -9.16
N ALA A 60 22.95 -30.93 -8.73
CA ALA A 60 22.55 -32.30 -8.48
C ALA A 60 21.86 -32.45 -7.11
N ASN A 61 22.08 -31.50 -6.21
CA ASN A 61 21.51 -31.50 -4.88
C ASN A 61 20.01 -31.13 -4.89
N PRO A 62 19.11 -32.03 -4.48
CA PRO A 62 17.68 -31.75 -4.46
C PRO A 62 17.30 -30.69 -3.43
N GLN A 63 18.11 -30.49 -2.38
CA GLN A 63 17.83 -29.53 -1.31
C GLN A 63 17.99 -28.07 -1.77
N THR A 64 19.07 -27.77 -2.49
CA THR A 64 19.31 -26.41 -3.03
C THR A 64 18.24 -26.05 -4.07
N ARG A 65 17.80 -27.03 -4.86
CA ARG A 65 16.68 -26.87 -5.78
C ARG A 65 15.36 -26.59 -5.05
N ALA A 66 15.06 -27.33 -3.98
CA ALA A 66 13.85 -27.09 -3.19
C ALA A 66 13.84 -25.70 -2.55
N GLN A 67 14.99 -25.24 -2.03
CA GLN A 67 15.15 -23.89 -1.49
C GLN A 67 14.91 -22.81 -2.54
N LEU A 68 15.45 -22.98 -3.76
CA LEU A 68 15.22 -22.05 -4.87
C LEU A 68 13.72 -21.97 -5.23
N VAL A 69 13.04 -23.11 -5.32
CA VAL A 69 11.60 -23.15 -5.59
C VAL A 69 10.82 -22.44 -4.48
N GLN A 70 11.18 -22.66 -3.22
CA GLN A 70 10.53 -21.98 -2.10
C GLN A 70 10.72 -20.45 -2.19
N SER A 71 11.93 -19.97 -2.48
CA SER A 71 12.18 -18.53 -2.67
C SER A 71 11.34 -17.94 -3.81
N LEU A 72 11.21 -18.67 -4.93
CA LEU A 72 10.36 -18.26 -6.05
C LEU A 72 8.88 -18.16 -5.65
N CYS A 73 8.38 -19.15 -4.91
CA CYS A 73 7.01 -19.13 -4.40
C CYS A 73 6.75 -17.92 -3.49
N SER A 74 7.70 -17.59 -2.60
CA SER A 74 7.58 -16.43 -1.72
C SER A 74 7.52 -15.10 -2.50
N ILE A 75 8.39 -14.92 -3.52
CA ILE A 75 8.35 -13.72 -4.38
C ILE A 75 7.01 -13.60 -5.11
N VAL A 76 6.52 -14.71 -5.70
CA VAL A 76 5.23 -14.73 -6.39
C VAL A 76 4.08 -14.40 -5.43
N ASN A 77 4.13 -14.91 -4.21
CA ASN A 77 3.10 -14.63 -3.21
C ASN A 77 3.06 -13.15 -2.84
N LEU A 78 4.24 -12.55 -2.60
CA LEU A 78 4.34 -11.12 -2.33
C LEU A 78 3.84 -10.27 -3.50
N GLY A 79 4.15 -10.67 -4.74
CA GLY A 79 3.61 -10.00 -5.93
C GLY A 79 2.08 -10.00 -5.99
N ARG A 80 1.43 -11.07 -5.51
CA ARG A 80 -0.04 -11.12 -5.39
C ARG A 80 -0.54 -10.19 -4.29
N GLN A 81 0.11 -10.18 -3.13
CA GLN A 81 -0.26 -9.29 -2.01
C GLN A 81 -0.16 -7.81 -2.42
N LEU A 82 0.93 -7.43 -3.08
CA LEU A 82 1.10 -6.08 -3.65
C LEU A 82 0.04 -5.73 -4.69
N SER A 83 -0.31 -6.67 -5.57
CA SER A 83 -1.37 -6.45 -6.58
C SER A 83 -2.74 -6.30 -5.93
N HIS A 84 -3.02 -7.09 -4.88
CA HIS A 84 -4.25 -7.01 -4.12
C HIS A 84 -4.36 -5.64 -3.43
N PHE A 85 -3.32 -5.23 -2.70
CA PHE A 85 -3.26 -3.93 -2.07
C PHE A 85 -3.43 -2.78 -3.08
N GLY A 86 -2.80 -2.86 -4.25
CA GLY A 86 -3.00 -1.89 -5.32
C GLY A 86 -4.45 -1.80 -5.80
N GLY A 87 -5.17 -2.93 -5.85
CA GLY A 87 -6.60 -2.97 -6.13
C GLY A 87 -7.44 -2.31 -5.04
N GLU A 88 -7.14 -2.59 -3.76
CA GLU A 88 -7.82 -1.95 -2.62
C GLU A 88 -7.67 -0.42 -2.66
N LEU A 89 -6.49 0.08 -3.04
CA LEU A 89 -6.24 1.51 -3.19
C LEU A 89 -7.00 2.11 -4.37
N ALA A 90 -7.16 1.38 -5.48
CA ALA A 90 -7.89 1.85 -6.64
C ALA A 90 -9.40 1.97 -6.35
N ASP A 91 -10.00 0.95 -5.70
CA ASP A 91 -11.39 0.98 -5.25
C ASP A 91 -11.63 2.18 -4.34
N LEU A 92 -10.71 2.41 -3.40
CA LEU A 92 -10.83 3.47 -2.43
C LEU A 92 -10.60 4.87 -3.02
N GLN A 93 -9.75 4.98 -4.07
CA GLN A 93 -9.62 6.21 -4.86
C GLN A 93 -10.93 6.55 -5.57
N GLU A 94 -11.64 5.56 -6.10
CA GLU A 94 -12.95 5.73 -6.75
C GLU A 94 -14.01 6.20 -5.73
N ASP A 95 -14.03 5.59 -4.54
CA ASP A 95 -14.94 5.94 -3.44
C ASP A 95 -14.71 7.38 -2.93
N LEU A 96 -13.45 7.79 -2.76
CA LEU A 96 -13.08 9.16 -2.37
C LEU A 96 -13.46 10.21 -3.44
N GLY A 97 -13.56 9.81 -4.70
CA GLY A 97 -13.94 10.68 -5.82
C GLY A 97 -15.46 10.85 -5.97
N THR A 98 -16.26 9.95 -5.39
CA THR A 98 -17.69 9.88 -5.67
C THR A 98 -18.57 10.37 -4.52
N GLU A 99 -18.32 10.01 -3.26
CA GLU A 99 -19.13 10.48 -2.10
C GLU A 99 -18.63 9.98 -0.72
N CYS A 100 -17.57 9.17 -0.66
CA CYS A 100 -17.09 8.53 0.57
C CYS A 100 -16.26 9.50 1.43
N THR A 101 -16.52 9.51 2.75
CA THR A 101 -15.68 10.31 3.66
C THR A 101 -14.38 9.56 3.92
N VAL A 102 -13.25 10.27 3.99
CA VAL A 102 -11.93 9.68 4.25
C VAL A 102 -11.90 8.73 5.46
N PRO A 103 -12.64 8.98 6.56
CA PRO A 103 -12.78 8.02 7.66
C PRO A 103 -13.40 6.66 7.28
N ASP A 104 -14.38 6.63 6.36
CA ASP A 104 -15.03 5.39 5.90
C ASP A 104 -14.07 4.58 5.03
N ALA A 105 -13.33 5.27 4.16
CA ALA A 105 -12.23 4.72 3.37
C ALA A 105 -11.13 4.11 4.27
N LEU A 106 -10.71 4.85 5.31
CA LEU A 106 -9.72 4.37 6.28
C LEU A 106 -10.21 3.09 6.98
N SER A 107 -11.46 3.09 7.45
CA SER A 107 -12.08 1.94 8.12
C SER A 107 -12.18 0.72 7.20
N ALA A 108 -12.50 0.92 5.92
CA ALA A 108 -12.53 -0.14 4.92
C ALA A 108 -11.14 -0.74 4.66
N LEU A 109 -10.10 0.11 4.59
CA LEU A 109 -8.72 -0.35 4.38
C LEU A 109 -8.17 -1.09 5.61
N GLU A 110 -8.50 -0.64 6.82
CA GLU A 110 -8.16 -1.33 8.07
C GLU A 110 -8.90 -2.67 8.20
N ALA A 111 -10.19 -2.71 7.87
CA ALA A 111 -10.98 -3.94 7.91
C ALA A 111 -10.47 -5.00 6.93
N LYS A 112 -10.03 -4.58 5.73
CA LYS A 112 -9.45 -5.50 4.74
C LYS A 112 -7.99 -5.87 5.07
N SER A 113 -7.22 -4.98 5.70
CA SER A 113 -5.85 -5.27 6.15
C SER A 113 -5.77 -6.10 7.44
N GLY A 114 -6.85 -6.15 8.23
CA GLY A 114 -6.94 -6.90 9.48
C GLY A 114 -7.24 -8.40 9.33
N VAL A 115 -7.45 -8.87 8.10
CA VAL A 115 -7.61 -10.29 7.77
C VAL A 115 -6.35 -10.75 7.06
N GLU A 116 -5.79 -11.89 7.50
CA GLU A 116 -4.54 -12.52 7.03
C GLU A 116 -3.28 -12.27 7.87
N ALA A 117 -3.39 -12.41 9.20
CA ALA A 117 -2.38 -13.19 9.90
C ALA A 117 -2.60 -14.68 9.54
N TYR A 118 -1.96 -15.16 8.48
CA TYR A 118 -1.86 -16.60 8.21
C TYR A 118 -0.57 -17.13 8.87
N ASP A 119 -0.76 -18.04 9.84
CA ASP A 119 0.26 -18.95 10.40
C ASP A 119 1.05 -19.70 9.32
#